data_AF-A0A2E8A5T6-F1
#
_entry.id   AF-A0A2E8A5T6-F1
#
_cell.length_a   1.000
_cell.length_b   1.000
_cell.length_c   1.000
_cell.angle_alpha   90.00
_cell.angle_beta   90.00
_cell.angle_gamma   90.00
#
_symmetry.space_group_name_H-M   'P 1'
#
loop_
_entity.id
_entity.type
_entity.pdbx_description
1 polymer ?
#
loop_
_entity_poly.entity_id
_entity_poly.type
_entity_poly.pdbx_seq_one_letter_code
_entity_poly.pdbx_strand_id
1 'polypeptide(L)'
;MILYEGLFIKSNGDLRSMRFIRMSDIPKNILEAKTRGKKSKPNRGDLELVWDIDHKAFKYFNHKTRVGNLTSRALDSYMEYFE
;
A
#
# COMPACT_ATOMS: atom_id res chain seq x y z
N MET A 1 -4.39 -11.77 -4.66
CA MET A 1 -3.89 -10.45 -4.20
C MET A 1 -3.45 -9.63 -5.39
N ILE A 2 -3.66 -8.31 -5.38
CA ILE A 2 -3.24 -7.44 -6.47
C ILE A 2 -2.10 -6.53 -5.99
N LEU A 3 -0.98 -6.56 -6.72
CA LEU A 3 0.09 -5.59 -6.55
C LEU A 3 -0.22 -4.38 -7.41
N TYR A 4 -0.25 -3.20 -6.80
CA TYR A 4 -0.36 -1.93 -7.48
C TYR A 4 0.99 -1.24 -7.51
N GLU A 5 1.30 -0.57 -8.62
CA GLU A 5 2.43 0.32 -8.74
C GLU A 5 1.97 1.67 -9.29
N GLY A 6 2.42 2.76 -8.65
CA GLY A 6 2.06 4.10 -9.04
C GLY A 6 3.11 5.14 -8.68
N LEU A 7 3.13 6.23 -9.45
CA LEU A 7 3.94 7.40 -9.17
C LEU A 7 3.16 8.41 -8.33
N PHE A 8 3.83 9.04 -7.38
CA PHE A 8 3.27 10.15 -6.61
C PHE A 8 4.30 11.24 -6.35
N ILE A 9 3.81 12.47 -6.24
CA ILE A 9 4.63 13.64 -5.89
C ILE A 9 4.76 13.71 -4.36
N LYS A 10 6.00 13.77 -3.88
CA LYS A 10 6.33 14.01 -2.47
C LYS A 10 6.13 15.49 -2.10
N SER A 11 6.14 15.78 -0.80
CA SER A 11 6.07 17.17 -0.30
C SER A 11 7.21 18.07 -0.80
N ASN A 12 8.36 17.49 -1.16
CA ASN A 12 9.50 18.22 -1.73
C ASN A 12 9.46 18.35 -3.26
N GLY A 13 8.37 17.93 -3.92
CA GLY A 13 8.21 18.01 -5.37
C GLY A 13 8.75 16.82 -6.16
N ASP A 14 9.54 15.95 -5.54
CA ASP A 14 10.11 14.77 -6.23
C ASP A 14 9.04 13.74 -6.58
N LEU A 15 9.20 13.11 -7.74
CA LEU A 15 8.45 11.92 -8.13
C LEU A 15 9.01 10.69 -7.46
N ARG A 16 8.11 9.84 -6.95
CA ARG A 16 8.46 8.54 -6.37
C ARG A 16 7.49 7.46 -6.83
N SER A 17 8.04 6.29 -7.17
CA SER A 17 7.23 5.06 -7.33
C SER A 17 6.96 4.42 -5.97
N MET A 18 5.73 3.92 -5.78
CA MET A 18 5.35 3.08 -4.66
C MET A 18 4.69 1.81 -5.18
N ARG A 19 5.19 0.67 -4.69
CA ARG A 19 4.56 -0.64 -4.88
C ARG A 19 3.80 -1.01 -3.63
N PHE A 20 2.50 -1.23 -3.76
CA PHE A 20 1.66 -1.44 -2.60
C PHE A 20 0.52 -2.41 -2.85
N ILE A 21 -0.07 -2.87 -1.75
CA ILE A 21 -1.25 -3.73 -1.73
C ILE A 21 -2.31 -3.06 -0.90
N ARG A 22 -3.54 -3.01 -1.42
CA ARG A 22 -4.68 -2.46 -0.69
C ARG A 22 -5.04 -3.35 0.48
N MET A 23 -5.48 -2.74 1.57
CA MET A 23 -5.86 -3.48 2.79
C MET A 23 -6.98 -4.50 2.54
N SER A 24 -7.90 -4.20 1.62
CA SER A 24 -8.99 -5.09 1.20
C SER A 24 -8.49 -6.37 0.53
N ASP A 25 -7.30 -6.32 -0.07
CA ASP A 25 -6.74 -7.44 -0.82
C ASP A 25 -5.86 -8.33 0.08
N ILE A 26 -5.53 -7.87 1.29
CA ILE A 26 -4.70 -8.62 2.24
C ILE A 26 -5.56 -9.63 3.01
N PRO A 27 -5.16 -10.92 3.06
CA PRO A 27 -5.83 -11.91 3.88
C PRO A 27 -5.94 -11.49 5.35
N LYS A 28 -7.13 -11.65 5.93
CA LYS A 28 -7.46 -11.16 7.28
C LYS A 28 -6.48 -11.65 8.36
N ASN A 29 -6.06 -12.92 8.29
CA ASN A 29 -5.09 -13.50 9.21
C ASN A 29 -3.72 -12.79 9.18
N ILE A 30 -3.24 -12.40 7.98
CA ILE A 30 -1.99 -11.66 7.82
C ILE A 30 -2.16 -10.24 8.35
N LEU A 31 -3.28 -9.60 7.98
CA LEU A 31 -3.57 -8.26 8.42
C LEU A 31 -3.59 -8.18 9.95
N GLU A 32 -4.34 -9.06 10.62
CA GLU A 32 -4.39 -9.17 12.08
C GLU A 32 -3.02 -9.44 12.71
N ALA A 33 -2.22 -10.32 12.12
CA ALA A 33 -0.86 -10.60 12.59
C ALA A 33 0.05 -9.37 12.53
N LYS A 34 0.00 -8.60 11.43
CA LYS A 34 0.82 -7.40 11.23
C LYS A 34 0.30 -6.17 11.99
N THR A 35 -1.00 -6.13 12.33
CA THR A 35 -1.61 -5.04 13.13
C THR A 35 -1.79 -5.39 14.60
N ARG A 36 -1.34 -6.56 15.07
CA ARG A 36 -1.53 -6.99 16.47
C ARG A 36 -1.01 -5.93 17.44
N GLY A 37 -1.88 -5.42 18.31
CA GLY A 37 -1.55 -4.36 19.29
C GLY A 37 -1.47 -2.94 18.72
N LYS A 38 -1.66 -2.74 17.41
CA LYS A 38 -1.70 -1.41 16.76
C LYS A 38 -3.12 -1.13 16.28
N LYS A 39 -3.70 -0.01 16.70
CA LYS A 39 -4.96 0.47 16.07
C LYS A 39 -4.65 0.76 14.60
N SER A 40 -5.20 -0.02 13.66
CA SER A 40 -5.07 0.28 12.24
C SER A 40 -5.63 1.68 12.02
N LYS A 41 -4.80 2.61 11.52
CA LYS A 41 -5.30 3.95 11.25
C LYS A 41 -6.21 3.86 10.02
N PRO A 42 -7.45 4.34 10.07
CA PRO A 42 -8.35 4.26 8.92
C PRO A 42 -7.83 5.13 7.76
N ASN A 43 -8.40 4.91 6.58
CA ASN A 43 -8.29 5.85 5.46
C ASN A 43 -8.75 7.25 5.89
N ARG A 44 -8.17 8.29 5.29
CA ARG A 44 -8.42 9.70 5.65
C ARG A 44 -8.58 10.54 4.38
N GLY A 45 -9.81 10.72 3.91
CA GLY A 45 -10.08 11.42 2.65
C GLY A 45 -9.32 10.73 1.50
N ASP A 46 -8.45 11.48 0.81
CA ASP A 46 -7.63 10.98 -0.30
C ASP A 46 -6.41 10.13 0.13
N LEU A 47 -6.18 10.00 1.44
CA LEU A 47 -5.12 9.14 1.99
C LEU A 47 -5.66 7.73 2.25
N GLU A 48 -5.20 6.78 1.44
CA GLU A 48 -5.50 5.35 1.60
C GLU A 48 -4.39 4.69 2.41
N LEU A 49 -4.74 3.98 3.50
CA LEU A 49 -3.77 3.12 4.18
C LEU A 49 -3.53 1.89 3.31
N VAL A 50 -2.27 1.64 2.96
CA VAL A 50 -1.85 0.52 2.12
C VAL A 50 -0.65 -0.20 2.75
N TRP A 51 -0.41 -1.44 2.35
CA TRP A 51 0.83 -2.14 2.65
C TRP A 51 1.88 -1.77 1.60
N ASP A 52 2.88 -0.99 1.99
CA ASP A 52 4.04 -0.63 1.16
C ASP A 52 5.00 -1.82 1.13
N ILE A 53 5.18 -2.40 -0.05
CA ILE A 53 5.96 -3.62 -0.27
C ILE A 53 7.45 -3.35 -0.08
N ASP A 54 7.91 -2.19 -0.55
CA ASP A 54 9.32 -1.81 -0.53
C ASP A 54 9.83 -1.62 0.90
N HIS A 55 8.96 -1.15 1.81
CA HIS A 55 9.33 -0.86 3.20
C HIS A 55 8.72 -1.84 4.21
N LYS A 56 7.95 -2.82 3.74
CA LYS A 56 7.23 -3.80 4.57
C LYS A 56 6.47 -3.14 5.72
N ALA A 57 5.73 -2.08 5.41
CA ALA A 57 5.06 -1.27 6.42
C ALA A 57 3.73 -0.69 5.92
N PHE A 58 2.79 -0.47 6.84
CA PHE A 58 1.59 0.29 6.52
C PHE A 58 1.92 1.76 6.34
N LYS A 59 1.57 2.31 5.17
CA LYS A 59 1.75 3.72 4.83
C LYS A 59 0.51 4.30 4.17
N TYR A 60 0.43 5.62 4.16
CA TYR A 60 -0.61 6.31 3.41
C TYR A 60 -0.16 6.55 1.97
N PHE A 61 -0.97 6.10 1.02
CA PHE A 61 -0.89 6.51 -0.37
C PHE A 61 -1.84 7.69 -0.59
N ASN A 62 -1.32 8.79 -1.15
CA ASN A 62 -2.11 9.99 -1.40
C ASN A 62 -2.60 10.02 -2.85
N HIS A 63 -3.90 9.78 -3.06
CA HIS A 63 -4.50 9.78 -4.39
C HIS A 63 -4.45 11.15 -5.07
N LYS A 64 -4.36 12.26 -4.32
CA LYS A 64 -4.26 13.61 -4.87
C LYS A 64 -2.92 13.92 -5.52
N THR A 65 -1.85 13.27 -5.06
CA THR A 65 -0.50 13.50 -5.61
C THR A 65 -0.09 12.41 -6.59
N ARG A 66 -1.00 11.48 -6.91
CA ARG A 66 -0.78 10.45 -7.93
C ARG A 66 -0.57 11.09 -9.29
N VAL A 67 0.46 10.63 -9.98
CA VAL A 67 0.75 11.02 -11.36
C VAL A 67 0.44 9.84 -12.27
N GLY A 68 -0.44 10.07 -13.25
CA GLY A 68 -0.88 9.05 -14.18
C GLY A 68 -1.81 7.98 -13.55
N ASN A 69 -1.85 6.82 -14.20
CA ASN A 69 -2.64 5.68 -13.78
C ASN A 69 -1.81 4.71 -12.96
N LEU A 70 -2.46 3.97 -12.06
CA LEU A 70 -1.84 2.82 -11.41
C LEU A 70 -1.73 1.68 -12.42
N THR A 71 -0.61 0.97 -12.39
CA THR A 71 -0.53 -0.36 -13.00
C THR A 71 -0.85 -1.40 -11.94
N SER A 72 -1.37 -2.55 -12.36
CA SER A 72 -1.69 -3.64 -11.46
C SER A 72 -1.35 -5.00 -12.05
N ARG A 73 -0.97 -5.94 -11.18
CA ARG A 73 -0.81 -7.35 -11.54
C ARG A 73 -1.30 -8.26 -10.43
N ALA A 74 -1.84 -9.42 -10.81
CA ALA A 74 -2.15 -10.47 -9.86
C ALA A 74 -0.85 -11.08 -9.30
N LEU A 75 -0.87 -11.44 -8.02
CA LEU A 75 0.20 -12.19 -7.37
C LEU A 75 -0.21 -13.64 -7.20
N ASP A 76 0.61 -14.55 -7.76
CA ASP A 76 0.40 -16.00 -7.66
C ASP A 76 0.86 -16.55 -6.29
N SER A 77 1.90 -15.94 -5.71
CA SER A 77 2.35 -16.17 -4.34
C SER A 77 2.45 -14.84 -3.61
N TYR A 78 1.91 -14.76 -2.39
CA TYR A 78 1.90 -13.54 -1.59
C TYR A 78 2.78 -13.60 -0.34
N MET A 79 3.23 -14.79 0.08
CA MET A 79 3.97 -14.94 1.34
C MET A 79 5.29 -14.17 1.33
N GLU A 80 6.01 -14.15 0.21
CA GLU A 80 7.28 -13.42 0.04
C GLU A 80 7.18 -11.91 0.32
N TYR A 81 5.99 -11.33 0.18
CA TYR A 81 5.74 -9.90 0.38
C TYR A 81 5.38 -9.52 1.82
N PHE A 82 5.23 -10.51 2.70
CA PHE A 82 4.88 -10.32 4.11
C PHE A 82 5.83 -10.99 5.10
N GLU A 83 6.94 -11.57 4.65
CA GLU A 83 8.07 -11.98 5.50
C GLU A 83 8.90 -10.76 5.93
#